data_AF-A0A538HR95-F1
#
_entry.id   AF-A0A538HR95-F1
#
_cell.length_a   1.000
_cell.length_b   1.000
_cell.length_c   1.000
_cell.angle_alpha   90.00
_cell.angle_beta   90.00
_cell.angle_gamma   90.00
#
_symmetry.space_group_name_H-M   'P 1'
#
loop_
_entity.id
_entity.type
_entity.pdbx_description
1 polymer ?
#
loop_
_entity_poly.entity_id
_entity_poly.type
_entity_poly.pdbx_seq_one_letter_code
_entity_poly.pdbx_strand_id
1 'polypeptide(L)'
;MPHSLRSAGSQPSRSSVRTATTSVTSPRRSWSRAAPRVSSSPSSGITRAGHRYPVRSAGCACWRGCTTEATSGARSPSSTGGRHLRERRWTGTSRTGTRRQRSRSSPPPMTETPSPTPEPDRFGAVHDTRQLYALNCRSKRIVYLPEGAADEFRADCDAGHLICPLPRCGDPRYRAVGGAIRRHHFRHRTAGLPPHDTRAWYHLTAKLLLGQHLRDRHPELSVTVDENAQDGGETPDIFIRSPVGDQLAIEVQYARLTVERWSERHGTYAAANVRDVWIFGHLPPHFRRPRHEQEVEDAVQLSTLLRTVASARLPVYFVDPDRRELATASLWSGDLAWPLAELAIDPLEAVQSDSVDGLG
;
A
#
# COMPACT_ATOMS: atom_id res chain seq x y z
N MET A 1 36.85 42.44 -66.83
CA MET A 1 37.95 41.48 -67.11
C MET A 1 39.25 42.27 -67.11
N PRO A 2 40.32 41.93 -66.36
CA PRO A 2 40.53 40.78 -65.48
C PRO A 2 40.85 41.14 -63.99
N HIS A 3 40.67 40.12 -63.14
CA HIS A 3 41.45 39.61 -61.99
C HIS A 3 42.45 40.53 -61.23
N SER A 4 42.76 40.35 -59.95
CA SER A 4 42.31 39.56 -58.78
C SER A 4 43.42 39.77 -57.72
N LEU A 5 43.11 39.73 -56.41
CA LEU A 5 43.79 38.93 -55.36
C LEU A 5 43.85 39.61 -53.97
N ARG A 6 43.30 38.85 -53.00
CA ARG A 6 43.75 38.58 -51.61
C ARG A 6 43.76 39.74 -50.61
N SER A 7 43.64 39.56 -49.29
CA SER A 7 43.12 38.55 -48.33
C SER A 7 43.52 39.09 -46.95
N ALA A 8 42.60 39.20 -45.99
CA ALA A 8 42.80 39.13 -44.54
C ALA A 8 41.40 39.27 -43.91
N GLY A 9 40.90 38.40 -43.04
CA GLY A 9 41.57 37.70 -41.94
C GLY A 9 41.24 38.44 -40.64
N SER A 10 40.11 38.11 -39.99
CA SER A 10 39.85 38.46 -38.59
C SER A 10 38.81 37.52 -37.99
N GLN A 11 39.27 36.73 -37.03
CA GLN A 11 38.45 35.91 -36.13
C GLN A 11 37.73 36.80 -35.11
N PRO A 12 36.48 36.51 -34.72
CA PRO A 12 35.92 37.05 -33.49
C PRO A 12 36.21 36.14 -32.29
N SER A 13 36.36 36.83 -31.18
CA SER A 13 36.70 36.36 -29.84
C SER A 13 35.53 35.73 -29.09
N ARG A 14 35.91 34.77 -28.23
CA ARG A 14 35.33 34.31 -26.96
C ARG A 14 33.94 34.85 -26.53
N SER A 15 33.03 33.90 -26.27
CA SER A 15 31.96 34.04 -25.28
C SER A 15 31.99 32.85 -24.33
N SER A 16 32.50 33.05 -23.13
CA SER A 16 32.49 32.07 -22.05
C SER A 16 31.09 31.95 -21.47
N VAL A 17 30.46 30.78 -21.63
CA VAL A 17 29.22 30.43 -20.93
C VAL A 17 29.57 30.12 -19.48
N ARG A 18 29.14 30.99 -18.55
CA ARG A 18 29.12 30.69 -17.11
C ARG A 18 27.90 29.82 -16.82
N THR A 19 28.12 28.55 -16.53
CA THR A 19 27.14 27.67 -15.89
C THR A 19 27.04 28.06 -14.42
N ALA A 20 25.91 28.66 -14.03
CA ALA A 20 25.57 28.86 -12.62
C ALA A 20 24.95 27.56 -12.10
N THR A 21 25.67 26.87 -11.22
CA THR A 21 25.15 25.74 -10.45
C THR A 21 24.32 26.31 -9.30
N THR A 22 23.00 26.37 -9.45
CA THR A 22 22.08 26.64 -8.33
C THR A 22 21.81 25.34 -7.59
N SER A 23 22.52 25.16 -6.47
CA SER A 23 22.20 24.17 -5.45
C SER A 23 20.86 24.54 -4.79
N VAL A 24 19.80 23.79 -5.12
CA VAL A 24 18.51 23.86 -4.44
C VAL A 24 18.64 23.09 -3.13
N THR A 25 18.77 23.83 -2.03
CA THR A 25 18.65 23.29 -0.67
C THR A 25 17.17 23.38 -0.30
N SER A 26 16.46 22.25 -0.27
CA SER A 26 15.08 22.21 0.20
C SER A 26 15.00 22.65 1.66
N PRO A 27 14.20 23.67 2.01
CA PRO A 27 14.02 24.05 3.40
C PRO A 27 13.14 23.00 4.10
N ARG A 28 13.67 22.38 5.15
CA ARG A 28 12.86 21.68 6.16
C ARG A 28 11.90 22.71 6.76
N ARG A 29 10.61 22.62 6.43
CA ARG A 29 9.57 23.51 6.96
C ARG A 29 9.11 22.99 8.32
N SER A 30 9.46 23.72 9.37
CA SER A 30 8.83 23.60 10.69
C SER A 30 7.48 24.31 10.69
N TRP A 31 6.41 23.65 11.12
CA TRP A 31 5.07 24.22 11.21
C TRP A 31 4.80 24.71 12.65
N SER A 32 4.53 26.00 12.81
CA SER A 32 4.02 26.58 14.06
C SER A 32 2.58 27.04 13.88
N ARG A 33 1.73 26.67 14.85
CA ARG A 33 0.27 26.82 14.90
C ARG A 33 -0.22 28.27 14.78
N ALA A 34 -1.32 28.46 14.05
CA ALA A 34 -2.33 29.48 14.35
C ALA A 34 -3.72 28.84 14.20
N ALA A 35 -4.36 28.49 15.31
CA ALA A 35 -5.75 28.05 15.33
C ALA A 35 -6.68 29.27 15.12
N PRO A 36 -7.67 29.21 14.21
CA PRO A 36 -8.66 30.27 14.09
C PRO A 36 -9.63 30.24 15.28
N ARG A 37 -9.84 31.39 15.93
CA ARG A 37 -10.93 31.60 16.88
C ARG A 37 -12.26 31.58 16.13
N VAL A 38 -13.10 30.58 16.39
CA VAL A 38 -14.49 30.57 15.93
C VAL A 38 -15.30 31.44 16.89
N SER A 39 -15.94 32.48 16.36
CA SER A 39 -16.90 33.30 17.09
C SER A 39 -18.23 32.55 17.23
N SER A 40 -18.71 32.42 18.46
CA SER A 40 -19.97 31.76 18.81
C SER A 40 -21.13 32.74 18.74
N SER A 41 -22.14 32.44 17.92
CA SER A 41 -23.51 32.96 18.07
C SER A 41 -24.37 31.93 18.78
N PRO A 42 -25.37 32.34 19.60
CA PRO A 42 -26.14 31.43 20.42
C PRO A 42 -27.26 30.79 19.60
N SER A 43 -27.36 29.46 19.61
CA SER A 43 -28.56 28.76 19.17
C SER A 43 -29.08 27.84 20.27
N SER A 44 -30.41 27.84 20.34
CA SER A 44 -31.29 27.35 21.39
C SER A 44 -31.10 25.87 21.74
N GLY A 45 -31.29 25.57 23.02
CA GLY A 45 -31.09 24.26 23.61
C GLY A 45 -31.96 23.16 22.99
N ILE A 46 -31.29 22.08 22.60
CA ILE A 46 -31.85 20.74 22.50
C ILE A 46 -30.96 19.85 23.37
N THR A 47 -31.52 19.35 24.46
CA THR A 47 -30.90 18.30 25.31
C THR A 47 -30.63 17.05 24.47
N ARG A 48 -29.36 16.67 24.32
CA ARG A 48 -28.94 15.45 23.60
C ARG A 48 -28.49 14.38 24.58
N ALA A 49 -29.10 13.21 24.48
CA ALA A 49 -28.66 11.99 25.14
C ALA A 49 -27.29 11.56 24.61
N GLY A 50 -26.35 11.28 25.51
CA GLY A 50 -24.99 10.87 25.15
C GLY A 50 -24.97 9.52 24.43
N HIS A 51 -24.64 9.52 23.14
CA HIS A 51 -24.28 8.31 22.42
C HIS A 51 -22.84 7.93 22.77
N ARG A 52 -22.70 6.92 23.64
CA ARG A 52 -21.45 6.20 23.83
C ARG A 52 -21.25 5.28 22.62
N TYR A 53 -20.16 5.44 21.88
CA TYR A 53 -19.76 4.47 20.87
C TYR A 53 -19.42 3.14 21.57
N PRO A 54 -20.16 2.04 21.32
CA PRO A 54 -19.80 0.75 21.88
C PRO A 54 -18.58 0.21 21.14
N VAL A 55 -17.43 0.18 21.82
CA VAL A 55 -16.26 -0.57 21.34
C VAL A 55 -16.59 -2.06 21.50
N ARG A 56 -17.13 -2.68 20.46
CA ARG A 56 -17.28 -4.15 20.40
C ARG A 56 -15.95 -4.74 19.93
N SER A 57 -15.14 -5.20 20.88
CA SER A 57 -14.04 -6.10 20.59
C SER A 57 -14.60 -7.45 20.14
N ALA A 58 -14.63 -7.69 18.83
CA ALA A 58 -14.86 -9.02 18.30
C ALA A 58 -13.64 -9.87 18.66
N GLY A 59 -13.81 -10.76 19.65
CA GLY A 59 -12.80 -11.75 19.99
C GLY A 59 -12.49 -12.59 18.75
N CYS A 60 -11.28 -12.43 18.22
CA CYS A 60 -10.73 -13.24 17.15
C CYS A 60 -10.75 -14.69 17.65
N ALA A 61 -11.72 -15.49 17.20
CA ALA A 61 -11.72 -16.92 17.44
C ALA A 61 -10.50 -17.50 16.74
N CYS A 62 -9.40 -17.66 17.48
CA CYS A 62 -8.27 -18.46 17.04
C CYS A 62 -8.86 -19.80 16.56
N TRP A 63 -8.62 -20.09 15.28
CA TRP A 63 -8.96 -21.35 14.66
C TRP A 63 -8.49 -22.48 15.58
N ARG A 64 -9.44 -23.18 16.24
CA ARG A 64 -9.16 -24.33 17.10
C ARG A 64 -8.74 -25.48 16.19
N GLY A 65 -7.45 -25.56 15.91
CA GLY A 65 -6.90 -26.57 15.01
C GLY A 65 -5.40 -26.73 15.19
N CYS A 66 -4.91 -26.71 16.44
CA CYS A 66 -3.54 -27.07 16.77
C CYS A 66 -3.48 -27.64 18.19
N THR A 67 -4.04 -28.83 18.38
CA THR A 67 -3.73 -29.71 19.50
C THR A 67 -3.25 -31.04 18.93
N THR A 68 -1.94 -31.22 18.87
CA THR A 68 -1.32 -32.54 18.73
C THR A 68 -1.42 -33.26 20.07
N GLU A 69 -2.50 -34.01 20.29
CA GLU A 69 -2.51 -35.05 21.33
C GLU A 69 -2.00 -36.35 20.73
N ALA A 70 -0.78 -36.72 21.12
CA ALA A 70 -0.25 -38.06 20.94
C ALA A 70 -1.00 -39.00 21.91
N THR A 71 -1.94 -39.78 21.38
CA THR A 71 -2.51 -40.93 22.10
C THR A 71 -1.98 -42.22 21.48
N SER A 72 -1.08 -42.85 22.22
CA SER A 72 -0.73 -44.25 22.11
C SER A 72 -1.95 -45.13 22.35
N GLY A 73 -2.39 -45.87 21.33
CA GLY A 73 -3.50 -46.81 21.43
C GLY A 73 -3.26 -48.02 20.51
N ALA A 74 -2.69 -49.07 21.08
CA ALA A 74 -2.54 -50.37 20.44
C ALA A 74 -3.91 -51.01 20.17
N ARG A 75 -4.12 -51.54 18.94
CA ARG A 75 -5.01 -52.66 18.63
C ARG A 75 -4.53 -53.38 17.36
N SER A 76 -4.38 -54.69 17.47
CA SER A 76 -4.03 -55.65 16.40
C SER A 76 -5.31 -56.18 15.70
N PRO A 77 -5.26 -57.21 14.82
CA PRO A 77 -5.41 -57.03 13.37
C PRO A 77 -6.62 -57.78 12.77
N SER A 78 -7.08 -57.34 11.60
CA SER A 78 -7.98 -58.12 10.71
C SER A 78 -7.66 -57.71 9.27
N SER A 79 -6.85 -58.51 8.57
CA SER A 79 -7.28 -59.57 7.64
C SER A 79 -7.76 -59.04 6.28
N THR A 80 -6.89 -59.28 5.29
CA THR A 80 -7.22 -59.84 3.96
C THR A 80 -8.02 -58.97 2.98
N GLY A 81 -7.29 -58.43 2.00
CA GLY A 81 -7.88 -57.81 0.82
C GLY A 81 -6.82 -57.59 -0.26
N GLY A 82 -6.40 -58.68 -0.90
CA GLY A 82 -5.45 -58.64 -2.00
C GLY A 82 -5.98 -57.82 -3.19
N ARG A 83 -5.12 -56.94 -3.73
CA ARG A 83 -5.24 -56.45 -5.11
C ARG A 83 -3.88 -56.47 -5.80
N HIS A 84 -3.83 -57.34 -6.79
CA HIS A 84 -2.91 -57.44 -7.91
C HIS A 84 -1.97 -56.24 -8.15
N LEU A 85 -0.67 -56.47 -7.90
CA LEU A 85 0.40 -55.82 -8.65
C LEU A 85 0.30 -56.23 -10.12
N ARG A 86 -0.02 -55.26 -10.99
CA ARG A 86 0.29 -55.36 -12.42
C ARG A 86 1.72 -54.89 -12.63
N GLU A 87 2.63 -55.84 -12.70
CA GLU A 87 3.94 -55.69 -13.32
C GLU A 87 3.73 -55.26 -14.78
N ARG A 88 4.07 -54.01 -15.11
CA ARG A 88 4.32 -53.64 -16.51
C ARG A 88 5.82 -53.79 -16.77
N ARG A 89 6.13 -55.00 -17.24
CA ARG A 89 7.33 -55.38 -17.97
C ARG A 89 7.63 -54.34 -19.06
N TRP A 90 8.70 -53.57 -18.90
CA TRP A 90 9.22 -52.67 -19.92
C TRP A 90 10.25 -53.46 -20.74
N THR A 91 9.82 -53.97 -21.89
CA THR A 91 10.69 -54.60 -22.89
C THR A 91 11.38 -53.52 -23.70
N GLY A 92 12.71 -53.57 -23.72
CA GLY A 92 13.55 -52.60 -24.41
C GLY A 92 13.38 -52.59 -25.93
N THR A 93 13.78 -51.47 -26.51
CA THR A 93 14.30 -51.41 -27.88
C THR A 93 15.52 -50.51 -27.86
N SER A 94 16.69 -51.15 -27.81
CA SER A 94 18.00 -50.54 -27.98
C SER A 94 18.12 -50.05 -29.41
N ARG A 95 17.98 -48.75 -29.62
CA ARG A 95 18.32 -48.09 -30.89
C ARG A 95 19.74 -47.54 -30.78
N THR A 96 20.69 -48.29 -31.32
CA THR A 96 22.07 -47.86 -31.57
C THR A 96 22.08 -46.76 -32.62
N GLY A 97 21.89 -45.51 -32.18
CA GLY A 97 22.12 -44.31 -32.98
C GLY A 97 23.58 -43.90 -32.89
N THR A 98 24.28 -43.96 -34.02
CA THR A 98 25.63 -43.41 -34.20
C THR A 98 25.68 -41.93 -33.79
N ARG A 99 26.31 -41.68 -32.64
CA ARG A 99 26.55 -40.35 -32.05
C ARG A 99 27.60 -39.61 -32.88
N ARG A 100 27.17 -38.83 -33.88
CA ARG A 100 28.02 -37.82 -34.53
C ARG A 100 28.47 -36.81 -33.45
N GLN A 101 29.75 -36.82 -33.10
CA GLN A 101 30.41 -35.71 -32.42
C GLN A 101 30.31 -34.47 -33.30
N ARG A 102 29.33 -33.61 -33.05
CA ARG A 102 29.38 -32.22 -33.49
C ARG A 102 30.29 -31.50 -32.50
N SER A 103 31.41 -31.00 -33.01
CA SER A 103 32.25 -30.02 -32.36
C SER A 103 31.37 -28.90 -31.81
N ARG A 104 31.34 -28.77 -30.47
CA ARG A 104 30.68 -27.67 -29.78
C ARG A 104 31.51 -26.41 -30.04
N SER A 105 31.11 -25.62 -31.03
CA SER A 105 31.51 -24.22 -31.09
C SER A 105 31.06 -23.54 -29.80
N SER A 106 31.96 -22.84 -29.13
CA SER A 106 31.65 -22.06 -27.94
C SER A 106 30.42 -21.18 -28.18
N PRO A 107 29.45 -21.12 -27.25
CA PRO A 107 28.33 -20.20 -27.39
C PRO A 107 28.89 -18.77 -27.48
N PRO A 108 28.34 -17.92 -28.37
CA PRO A 108 28.73 -16.52 -28.41
C PRO A 108 28.50 -15.90 -27.02
N PRO A 109 29.35 -14.95 -26.59
CA PRO A 109 29.15 -14.24 -25.33
C PRO A 109 27.74 -13.67 -25.34
N MET A 110 26.95 -14.00 -24.32
CA MET A 110 25.61 -13.44 -24.17
C MET A 110 25.78 -11.93 -24.04
N THR A 111 25.39 -11.20 -25.07
CA THR A 111 25.18 -9.77 -24.99
C THR A 111 24.10 -9.56 -23.93
N GLU A 112 24.51 -9.07 -22.76
CA GLU A 112 23.61 -8.61 -21.71
C GLU A 112 22.63 -7.65 -22.37
N THR A 113 21.38 -8.09 -22.50
CA THR A 113 20.30 -7.20 -22.91
C THR A 113 20.21 -6.18 -21.78
N PRO A 114 20.45 -4.88 -22.03
CA PRO A 114 20.32 -3.87 -20.98
C PRO A 114 18.91 -4.02 -20.41
N SER A 115 18.84 -4.32 -19.11
CA SER A 115 17.56 -4.34 -18.42
C SER A 115 16.88 -2.99 -18.67
N PRO A 116 15.60 -2.97 -19.05
CA PRO A 116 14.90 -1.71 -19.26
C PRO A 116 15.10 -0.87 -18.01
N THR A 117 15.65 0.34 -18.19
CA THR A 117 15.75 1.32 -17.11
C THR A 117 14.34 1.43 -16.51
N PRO A 118 14.15 1.12 -15.22
CA PRO A 118 12.82 1.15 -14.64
C PRO A 118 12.23 2.54 -14.90
N GLU A 119 11.02 2.57 -15.46
CA GLU A 119 10.23 3.80 -15.57
C GLU A 119 10.27 4.49 -14.20
N PRO A 120 10.44 5.83 -14.13
CA PRO A 120 10.52 6.53 -12.86
C PRO A 120 9.35 6.10 -11.98
N ASP A 121 9.71 5.78 -10.74
CA ASP A 121 8.88 5.10 -9.74
C ASP A 121 7.73 6.02 -9.30
N ARG A 122 6.71 6.18 -10.15
CA ARG A 122 5.61 7.14 -9.96
C ARG A 122 4.54 6.56 -9.05
N PHE A 123 4.09 7.35 -8.05
CA PHE A 123 3.05 6.96 -7.10
C PHE A 123 1.80 6.43 -7.82
N GLY A 124 1.36 5.22 -7.46
CA GLY A 124 0.23 4.53 -8.06
C GLY A 124 0.40 4.09 -9.52
N ALA A 125 1.62 4.01 -10.07
CA ALA A 125 1.85 3.62 -11.47
C ALA A 125 1.83 2.11 -11.71
N VAL A 126 2.34 1.36 -10.74
CA VAL A 126 2.46 -0.09 -10.84
C VAL A 126 1.63 -0.69 -9.73
N HIS A 127 0.58 -1.41 -10.10
CA HIS A 127 -0.18 -2.21 -9.14
C HIS A 127 0.47 -3.59 -9.07
N ASP A 128 1.00 -3.98 -7.91
CA ASP A 128 1.41 -5.37 -7.73
C ASP A 128 0.16 -6.21 -7.49
N THR A 129 -0.28 -6.92 -8.52
CA THR A 129 -1.44 -7.82 -8.42
C THR A 129 -1.22 -9.00 -7.47
N ARG A 130 -0.01 -9.15 -6.93
CA ARG A 130 0.37 -10.23 -6.02
C ARG A 130 0.09 -9.84 -4.57
N GLN A 131 -0.15 -10.83 -3.73
CA GLN A 131 -0.41 -10.59 -2.31
C GLN A 131 0.91 -10.45 -1.56
N LEU A 132 1.33 -9.22 -1.30
CA LEU A 132 2.58 -8.92 -0.61
C LEU A 132 2.46 -8.94 0.92
N TYR A 133 1.23 -9.06 1.43
CA TYR A 133 0.93 -8.97 2.85
C TYR A 133 0.29 -10.22 3.40
N ALA A 134 0.64 -10.56 4.64
CA ALA A 134 -0.05 -11.55 5.44
C ALA A 134 -0.34 -11.01 6.84
N LEU A 135 -1.38 -11.51 7.49
CA LEU A 135 -1.62 -11.30 8.90
C LEU A 135 -0.90 -12.38 9.70
N ASN A 136 -0.03 -11.99 10.60
CA ASN A 136 0.53 -12.89 11.61
C ASN A 136 -0.50 -13.11 12.71
N CYS A 137 -1.08 -14.30 12.76
CA CYS A 137 -2.20 -14.60 13.66
C CYS A 137 -1.80 -14.63 15.14
N ARG A 138 -0.51 -14.80 15.45
CA ARG A 138 0.05 -14.79 16.81
C ARG A 138 0.22 -13.37 17.34
N SER A 139 0.89 -12.52 16.56
CA SER A 139 1.16 -11.13 16.96
C SER A 139 0.04 -10.16 16.62
N LYS A 140 -0.93 -10.57 15.79
CA LYS A 140 -1.96 -9.71 15.21
C LYS A 140 -1.39 -8.52 14.43
N ARG A 141 -0.23 -8.75 13.79
CA ARG A 141 0.50 -7.75 12.99
C ARG A 141 0.46 -8.12 11.52
N ILE A 142 0.35 -7.11 10.66
CA ILE A 142 0.52 -7.31 9.23
C ILE A 142 2.02 -7.39 8.91
N VAL A 143 2.39 -8.37 8.09
CA VAL A 143 3.77 -8.60 7.66
C VAL A 143 3.86 -8.42 6.14
N TYR A 144 4.87 -7.69 5.71
CA TYR A 144 5.23 -7.52 4.32
C TYR A 144 6.20 -8.62 3.90
N LEU A 145 6.12 -9.08 2.64
CA LEU A 145 7.09 -9.98 2.04
C LEU A 145 8.05 -9.20 1.12
N PRO A 146 9.31 -8.96 1.54
CA PRO A 146 10.31 -8.33 0.69
C PRO A 146 10.64 -9.16 -0.56
N GLU A 147 11.25 -8.52 -1.57
CA GLU A 147 11.84 -9.25 -2.69
C GLU A 147 12.88 -10.25 -2.18
N GLY A 148 12.95 -11.44 -2.77
CA GLY A 148 13.94 -12.43 -2.36
C GLY A 148 13.63 -13.16 -1.05
N ALA A 149 12.65 -12.72 -0.25
CA ALA A 149 12.44 -13.24 1.11
C ALA A 149 11.42 -14.39 1.26
N ALA A 150 10.97 -15.04 0.18
CA ALA A 150 9.91 -16.06 0.28
C ALA A 150 10.32 -17.23 1.17
N ASP A 151 11.59 -17.64 1.10
CA ASP A 151 12.15 -18.77 1.82
C ASP A 151 12.07 -18.56 3.34
N GLU A 152 12.30 -17.33 3.82
CA GLU A 152 12.22 -16.96 5.25
C GLU A 152 10.80 -17.12 5.81
N PHE A 153 9.78 -16.93 4.96
CA PHE A 153 8.37 -16.93 5.38
C PHE A 153 7.69 -18.31 5.20
N ARG A 154 8.32 -19.27 4.50
CA ARG A 154 7.71 -20.59 4.24
C ARG A 154 7.37 -21.34 5.52
N ALA A 155 8.28 -21.38 6.49
CA ALA A 155 8.07 -22.10 7.73
C ALA A 155 6.85 -21.56 8.52
N ASP A 156 6.71 -20.24 8.62
CA ASP A 156 5.56 -19.62 9.29
C ASP A 156 4.26 -19.75 8.49
N CYS A 157 4.30 -19.73 7.16
CA CYS A 157 3.15 -20.09 6.33
C CYS A 157 2.75 -21.55 6.52
N ASP A 158 3.72 -22.48 6.56
CA ASP A 158 3.50 -23.92 6.70
C ASP A 158 2.87 -24.26 8.05
N ALA A 159 3.33 -23.59 9.12
CA ALA A 159 2.78 -23.66 10.47
C ALA A 159 1.41 -22.94 10.63
N GLY A 160 0.95 -22.21 9.62
CA GLY A 160 -0.33 -21.48 9.70
C GLY A 160 -0.27 -20.20 10.54
N HIS A 161 0.92 -19.68 10.82
CA HIS A 161 1.11 -18.42 11.53
C HIS A 161 0.79 -17.20 10.65
N LEU A 162 0.99 -17.33 9.34
CA LEU A 162 0.71 -16.28 8.35
C LEU A 162 -0.49 -16.64 7.51
N ILE A 163 -1.51 -15.79 7.57
CA ILE A 163 -2.80 -15.99 6.91
C ILE A 163 -3.20 -14.77 6.09
N CYS A 164 -4.18 -14.95 5.19
CA CYS A 164 -4.83 -13.86 4.49
C CYS A 164 -5.49 -12.91 5.48
N PRO A 165 -5.20 -11.59 5.42
CA PRO A 165 -5.82 -10.62 6.30
C PRO A 165 -7.32 -10.44 5.99
N LEU A 166 -7.78 -10.76 4.78
CA LEU A 166 -9.15 -10.46 4.35
C LEU A 166 -10.18 -11.31 5.13
N PRO A 167 -11.13 -10.68 5.84
CA PRO A 167 -12.20 -11.40 6.52
C PRO A 167 -13.00 -12.26 5.55
N ARG A 168 -13.44 -13.44 6.02
CA ARG A 168 -14.26 -14.38 5.23
C ARG A 168 -13.60 -14.88 3.94
N CYS A 169 -12.27 -14.83 3.85
CA CYS A 169 -11.55 -15.53 2.78
C CYS A 169 -11.88 -17.03 2.80
N GLY A 170 -12.18 -17.60 1.62
CA GLY A 170 -12.57 -19.01 1.47
C GLY A 170 -11.49 -20.02 1.88
N ASP A 171 -10.22 -19.61 1.87
CA ASP A 171 -9.12 -20.35 2.50
C ASP A 171 -8.07 -19.33 2.96
N PRO A 172 -8.01 -18.95 4.25
CA PRO A 172 -7.08 -17.94 4.70
C PRO A 172 -5.62 -18.43 4.75
N ARG A 173 -5.33 -19.71 4.50
CA ARG A 173 -3.97 -20.24 4.66
C ARG A 173 -3.10 -19.87 3.47
N TYR A 174 -1.93 -19.33 3.75
CA TYR A 174 -0.93 -19.00 2.74
C TYR A 174 0.16 -20.04 2.54
N ARG A 175 0.88 -19.87 1.43
CA ARG A 175 2.26 -20.27 1.17
C ARG A 175 3.03 -19.04 0.70
N ALA A 176 4.27 -18.89 1.14
CA ALA A 176 5.20 -17.97 0.52
C ALA A 176 5.77 -18.63 -0.75
N VAL A 177 5.62 -17.97 -1.90
CA VAL A 177 6.06 -18.45 -3.21
C VAL A 177 6.93 -17.41 -3.89
N GLY A 178 7.87 -17.88 -4.70
CA GLY A 178 8.89 -17.04 -5.31
C GLY A 178 9.87 -17.87 -6.13
N GLY A 179 10.78 -17.20 -6.84
CA GLY A 179 11.88 -17.84 -7.55
C GLY A 179 12.73 -16.78 -8.24
N ALA A 180 13.86 -17.20 -8.84
CA ALA A 180 14.87 -16.29 -9.39
C ALA A 180 14.35 -15.24 -10.39
N ILE A 181 13.22 -15.50 -11.06
CA ILE A 181 12.63 -14.62 -12.07
C ILE A 181 11.29 -14.02 -11.60
N ARG A 182 10.60 -14.67 -10.65
CA ARG A 182 9.23 -14.30 -10.29
C ARG A 182 9.22 -13.60 -8.94
N ARG A 183 8.68 -12.37 -8.91
CA ARG A 183 8.39 -11.60 -7.70
C ARG A 183 7.79 -12.48 -6.60
N HIS A 184 8.43 -12.42 -5.44
CA HIS A 184 8.01 -13.16 -4.26
C HIS A 184 6.67 -12.64 -3.73
N HIS A 185 5.76 -13.54 -3.35
CA HIS A 185 4.43 -13.19 -2.83
C HIS A 185 3.82 -14.30 -1.98
N PHE A 186 2.78 -13.96 -1.21
CA PHE A 186 1.90 -14.93 -0.60
C PHE A 186 0.87 -15.43 -1.62
N ARG A 187 0.56 -16.72 -1.53
CA ARG A 187 -0.46 -17.37 -2.34
C ARG A 187 -1.32 -18.27 -1.47
N HIS A 188 -2.64 -18.24 -1.68
CA HIS A 188 -3.53 -19.20 -1.04
C HIS A 188 -3.15 -20.65 -1.35
N ARG A 189 -3.28 -21.53 -0.35
CA ARG A 189 -3.01 -22.96 -0.53
C ARG A 189 -3.97 -23.62 -1.51
N THR A 190 -5.24 -23.23 -1.45
CA THR A 190 -6.26 -23.71 -2.39
C THR A 190 -6.19 -22.91 -3.69
N ALA A 191 -6.02 -23.60 -4.81
CA ALA A 191 -6.08 -23.01 -6.14
C ALA A 191 -7.53 -22.78 -6.59
N GLY A 192 -7.75 -21.82 -7.49
CA GLY A 192 -9.08 -21.56 -8.07
C GLY A 192 -10.07 -20.83 -7.17
N LEU A 193 -9.61 -20.28 -6.03
CA LEU A 193 -10.44 -19.38 -5.23
C LEU A 193 -10.80 -18.12 -6.04
N PRO A 194 -11.99 -17.54 -5.84
CA PRO A 194 -12.31 -16.23 -6.38
C PRO A 194 -11.25 -15.20 -5.98
N PRO A 195 -10.83 -14.31 -6.89
CA PRO A 195 -9.93 -13.22 -6.53
C PRO A 195 -10.59 -12.32 -5.49
N HIS A 196 -9.78 -11.72 -4.63
CA HIS A 196 -10.26 -10.67 -3.74
C HIS A 196 -10.64 -9.43 -4.55
N ASP A 197 -11.67 -8.73 -4.10
CA ASP A 197 -11.93 -7.39 -4.60
C ASP A 197 -10.71 -6.51 -4.30
N THR A 198 -10.14 -5.92 -5.35
CA THR A 198 -8.90 -5.13 -5.27
C THR A 198 -9.05 -3.95 -4.31
N ARG A 199 -10.22 -3.29 -4.28
CA ARG A 199 -10.45 -2.17 -3.37
C ARG A 199 -10.54 -2.63 -1.93
N ALA A 200 -11.30 -3.69 -1.65
CA ALA A 200 -11.39 -4.27 -0.31
C ALA A 200 -10.02 -4.72 0.21
N TRP A 201 -9.19 -5.29 -0.66
CA TRP A 201 -7.81 -5.66 -0.34
C TRP A 201 -6.95 -4.44 0.06
N TYR A 202 -6.89 -3.42 -0.80
CA TYR A 202 -6.06 -2.25 -0.52
C TYR A 202 -6.57 -1.43 0.65
N HIS A 203 -7.89 -1.30 0.78
CA HIS A 203 -8.55 -0.65 1.89
C HIS A 203 -8.14 -1.29 3.22
N LEU A 204 -8.32 -2.61 3.37
CA LEU A 204 -7.94 -3.31 4.60
C LEU A 204 -6.43 -3.24 4.87
N THR A 205 -5.61 -3.47 3.84
CA THR A 205 -4.14 -3.46 3.97
C THR A 205 -3.65 -2.09 4.43
N ALA A 206 -4.17 -1.01 3.86
CA ALA A 206 -3.85 0.35 4.28
C ALA A 206 -4.20 0.60 5.75
N LYS A 207 -5.40 0.22 6.21
CA LYS A 207 -5.80 0.37 7.63
C LYS A 207 -4.85 -0.36 8.58
N LEU A 208 -4.52 -1.61 8.25
CA LEU A 208 -3.66 -2.45 9.07
C LEU A 208 -2.23 -1.90 9.13
N LEU A 209 -1.70 -1.44 7.98
CA LEU A 209 -0.38 -0.81 7.90
C LEU A 209 -0.32 0.48 8.71
N LEU A 210 -1.27 1.39 8.50
CA LEU A 210 -1.33 2.68 9.19
C LEU A 210 -1.53 2.48 10.70
N GLY A 211 -2.46 1.62 11.09
CA GLY A 211 -2.71 1.31 12.50
C GLY A 211 -1.52 0.66 13.19
N GLN A 212 -0.81 -0.23 12.50
CA GLN A 212 0.45 -0.79 13.00
C GLN A 212 1.54 0.27 13.14
N HIS A 213 1.74 1.11 12.13
CA HIS A 213 2.71 2.20 12.16
C HIS A 213 2.44 3.16 13.34
N LEU A 214 1.18 3.53 13.56
CA LEU A 214 0.79 4.41 14.66
C LEU A 214 1.08 3.78 16.04
N ARG A 215 0.79 2.49 16.23
CA ARG A 215 1.11 1.77 17.49
C ARG A 215 2.60 1.69 17.75
N ASP A 216 3.39 1.46 16.70
CA ASP A 216 4.84 1.34 16.82
C ASP A 216 5.47 2.69 17.15
N ARG A 217 4.95 3.77 16.55
CA ARG A 217 5.50 5.12 16.67
C ARG A 217 5.08 5.85 17.95
N HIS A 218 3.87 5.56 18.44
CA HIS A 218 3.21 6.24 19.56
C HIS A 218 2.60 5.21 20.53
N PRO A 219 3.44 4.48 21.29
CA PRO A 219 2.99 3.40 22.17
C PRO A 219 2.08 3.88 23.31
N GLU A 220 2.08 5.17 23.63
CA GLU A 220 1.20 5.80 24.62
C GLU A 220 -0.25 5.99 24.14
N LEU A 221 -0.49 5.89 22.83
CA LEU A 221 -1.82 6.06 22.26
C LEU A 221 -2.60 4.74 22.20
N SER A 222 -3.88 4.81 22.51
CA SER A 222 -4.79 3.68 22.31
C SER A 222 -5.30 3.67 20.86
N VAL A 223 -4.69 2.83 20.01
CA VAL A 223 -5.03 2.70 18.59
C VAL A 223 -5.87 1.44 18.31
N THR A 224 -7.15 1.65 17.95
CA THR A 224 -8.07 0.60 17.49
C THR A 224 -8.21 0.65 15.98
N VAL A 225 -8.16 -0.49 15.31
CA VAL A 225 -8.33 -0.59 13.84
C VAL A 225 -9.58 -1.41 13.58
N ASP A 226 -10.47 -0.93 12.71
CA ASP A 226 -11.59 -1.73 12.22
C ASP A 226 -11.06 -2.76 11.22
N GLU A 227 -11.15 -4.05 11.61
CA GLU A 227 -10.72 -5.18 10.80
C GLU A 227 -11.70 -5.50 9.65
N ASN A 228 -12.84 -4.80 9.57
CA ASN A 228 -13.74 -4.93 8.44
C ASN A 228 -13.13 -4.32 7.17
N ALA A 229 -13.17 -5.09 6.08
CA ALA A 229 -12.68 -4.67 4.77
C ALA A 229 -13.65 -3.74 4.01
N GLN A 230 -14.86 -3.51 4.53
CA GLN A 230 -15.90 -2.72 3.86
C GLN A 230 -15.68 -1.21 4.10
N ASP A 231 -15.68 -0.42 3.03
CA ASP A 231 -15.68 1.05 3.08
C ASP A 231 -17.03 1.61 3.59
N GLY A 232 -16.98 2.75 4.30
CA GLY A 232 -18.15 3.60 4.57
C GLY A 232 -19.06 3.17 5.72
N GLY A 233 -18.54 2.38 6.67
CA GLY A 233 -19.22 2.06 7.92
C GLY A 233 -19.40 3.27 8.85
N GLU A 234 -20.17 3.08 9.93
CA GLU A 234 -20.32 4.09 10.99
C GLU A 234 -19.12 4.14 11.95
N THR A 235 -18.33 3.07 11.96
CA THR A 235 -17.11 2.98 12.76
C THR A 235 -15.95 3.54 11.94
N PRO A 236 -15.10 4.40 12.52
CA PRO A 236 -13.89 4.86 11.85
C PRO A 236 -12.94 3.70 11.61
N ASP A 237 -12.21 3.77 10.50
CA ASP A 237 -11.29 2.73 10.10
C ASP A 237 -10.13 2.56 11.08
N ILE A 238 -9.66 3.68 11.63
CA ILE A 238 -8.73 3.70 12.76
C ILE A 238 -9.22 4.75 13.75
N PHE A 239 -9.32 4.35 15.01
CA PHE A 239 -9.68 5.23 16.12
C PHE A 239 -8.54 5.33 17.12
N ILE A 240 -8.17 6.57 17.46
CA ILE A 240 -7.07 6.87 18.37
C ILE A 240 -7.63 7.64 19.56
N ARG A 241 -7.22 7.24 20.76
CA ARG A 241 -7.43 8.00 22.00
C ARG A 241 -6.07 8.32 22.62
N SER A 242 -5.88 9.59 23.00
CA SER A 242 -4.71 9.98 23.78
C SER A 242 -4.94 9.82 25.28
N PRO A 243 -3.87 9.75 26.10
CA PRO A 243 -4.00 9.71 27.56
C PRO A 243 -4.72 10.93 28.15
N VAL A 244 -4.62 12.10 27.49
CA VAL A 244 -5.28 13.35 27.92
C VAL A 244 -6.74 13.46 27.46
N GLY A 245 -7.25 12.46 26.73
CA GLY A 245 -8.66 12.34 26.36
C GLY A 245 -9.01 12.82 24.96
N ASP A 246 -8.04 13.32 24.19
CA ASP A 246 -8.24 13.71 22.80
C ASP A 246 -8.53 12.49 21.92
N GLN A 247 -9.31 12.70 20.86
CA GLN A 247 -9.78 11.65 19.98
C GLN A 247 -9.54 12.00 18.52
N LEU A 248 -9.07 11.02 17.75
CA LEU A 248 -8.83 11.13 16.32
C LEU A 248 -9.42 9.91 15.60
N ALA A 249 -10.22 10.16 14.57
CA ALA A 249 -10.65 9.19 13.58
C ALA A 249 -9.79 9.32 12.32
N ILE A 250 -9.34 8.20 11.77
CA ILE A 250 -8.73 8.14 10.44
C ILE A 250 -9.63 7.28 9.56
N GLU A 251 -9.94 7.81 8.38
CA GLU A 251 -10.72 7.17 7.33
C GLU A 251 -9.82 6.85 6.15
N VAL A 252 -9.81 5.59 5.71
CA VAL A 252 -9.15 5.15 4.48
C VAL A 252 -10.24 4.93 3.44
N GLN A 253 -10.21 5.66 2.33
CA GLN A 253 -11.31 5.62 1.36
C GLN A 253 -10.87 5.13 -0.01
N TYR A 254 -11.31 3.92 -0.41
CA TYR A 254 -11.15 3.40 -1.78
C TYR A 254 -12.47 3.42 -2.57
N ALA A 255 -13.60 3.10 -1.93
CA ALA A 255 -14.90 3.24 -2.57
C ALA A 255 -15.26 4.70 -2.89
N ARG A 256 -16.20 4.89 -3.81
CA ARG A 256 -16.70 6.22 -4.16
C ARG A 256 -17.38 6.86 -2.94
N LEU A 257 -16.94 8.06 -2.60
CA LEU A 257 -17.53 8.90 -1.55
C LEU A 257 -18.07 10.17 -2.19
N THR A 258 -19.27 10.62 -1.78
CA THR A 258 -19.85 11.89 -2.23
C THR A 258 -19.50 13.01 -1.26
N VAL A 259 -19.65 14.26 -1.69
CA VAL A 259 -19.42 15.43 -0.85
C VAL A 259 -20.39 15.46 0.33
N GLU A 260 -21.65 15.10 0.09
CA GLU A 260 -22.71 15.09 1.10
C GLU A 260 -22.40 14.06 2.18
N ARG A 261 -22.05 12.84 1.77
CA ARG A 261 -21.71 11.77 2.72
C ARG A 261 -20.43 12.08 3.49
N TRP A 262 -19.43 12.66 2.84
CA TRP A 262 -18.23 13.14 3.54
C TRP A 262 -18.58 14.22 4.57
N SER A 263 -19.37 15.23 4.17
CA SER A 263 -19.77 16.35 5.05
C SER A 263 -20.56 15.88 6.26
N GLU A 264 -21.48 14.92 6.07
CA GLU A 264 -22.24 14.28 7.14
C GLU A 264 -21.32 13.58 8.15
N ARG A 265 -20.34 12.81 7.68
CA ARG A 265 -19.39 12.08 8.54
C ARG A 265 -18.44 13.04 9.26
N HIS A 266 -17.88 14.00 8.55
CA HIS A 266 -17.05 15.05 9.12
C HIS A 266 -17.80 15.84 10.22
N GLY A 267 -19.05 16.24 9.95
CA GLY A 267 -19.90 16.90 10.93
C GLY A 267 -20.24 16.01 12.14
N THR A 268 -20.41 14.71 11.94
CA THR A 268 -20.61 13.74 13.03
C THR A 268 -19.39 13.65 13.94
N TYR A 269 -18.18 13.58 13.38
CA TYR A 269 -16.95 13.58 14.16
C TYR A 269 -16.76 14.89 14.92
N ALA A 270 -16.95 16.04 14.26
CA ALA A 270 -16.87 17.34 14.89
C ALA A 270 -17.87 17.49 16.06
N ALA A 271 -19.11 17.04 15.88
CA ALA A 271 -20.14 17.08 16.93
C ALA A 271 -19.81 16.18 18.14
N ALA A 272 -19.01 15.13 17.94
CA ALA A 272 -18.52 14.24 18.98
C ALA A 272 -17.18 14.69 19.60
N ASN A 273 -16.66 15.86 19.22
CA ASN A 273 -15.31 16.33 19.57
C ASN A 273 -14.20 15.32 19.18
N VAL A 274 -14.38 14.66 18.05
CA VAL A 274 -13.41 13.76 17.43
C VAL A 274 -12.83 14.50 16.22
N ARG A 275 -11.50 14.64 16.17
CA ARG A 275 -10.83 15.14 14.96
C ARG A 275 -10.86 14.03 13.90
N ASP A 276 -10.94 14.37 12.63
CA ASP A 276 -10.89 13.38 11.55
C ASP A 276 -9.81 13.68 10.50
N VAL A 277 -9.20 12.63 9.99
CA VAL A 277 -8.23 12.66 8.89
C VAL A 277 -8.69 11.68 7.81
N TRP A 278 -8.73 12.13 6.57
CA TRP A 278 -9.13 11.31 5.43
C TRP A 278 -7.92 11.00 4.55
N ILE A 279 -7.72 9.70 4.28
CA ILE A 279 -6.66 9.17 3.44
C ILE A 279 -7.30 8.44 2.27
N PHE A 280 -7.05 8.91 1.06
CA PHE A 280 -7.67 8.37 -0.15
C PHE A 280 -6.78 7.29 -0.78
N GLY A 281 -7.39 6.30 -1.43
CA GLY A 281 -6.63 5.27 -2.15
C GLY A 281 -5.89 5.83 -3.36
N HIS A 282 -4.72 5.28 -3.68
CA HIS A 282 -3.94 5.57 -4.90
C HIS A 282 -4.61 5.10 -6.21
N LEU A 283 -5.86 4.62 -6.14
CA LEU A 283 -6.65 4.13 -7.27
C LEU A 283 -7.85 5.04 -7.58
N PRO A 284 -8.41 4.93 -8.80
CA PRO A 284 -9.71 5.52 -9.09
C PRO A 284 -10.82 5.00 -8.14
N PRO A 285 -11.75 5.88 -7.72
CA PRO A 285 -12.06 7.16 -8.36
C PRO A 285 -11.31 8.38 -7.83
N HIS A 286 -10.57 8.26 -6.72
CA HIS A 286 -10.02 9.38 -5.97
C HIS A 286 -8.67 9.83 -6.50
N PHE A 287 -7.80 8.89 -6.86
CA PHE A 287 -6.54 9.21 -7.51
C PHE A 287 -6.71 9.23 -9.03
N ARG A 288 -6.44 10.39 -9.64
CA ARG A 288 -6.49 10.58 -11.09
C ARG A 288 -5.28 11.38 -11.52
N ARG A 289 -4.53 10.82 -12.46
CA ARG A 289 -3.42 11.54 -13.09
C ARG A 289 -3.95 12.63 -14.02
N PRO A 290 -3.21 13.74 -14.16
CA PRO A 290 -3.41 14.67 -15.26
C PRO A 290 -3.38 13.92 -16.60
N ARG A 291 -4.21 14.34 -17.55
CA ARG A 291 -4.32 13.65 -18.85
C ARG A 291 -3.20 14.02 -19.83
N HIS A 292 -2.49 15.11 -19.58
CA HIS A 292 -1.44 15.61 -20.45
C HIS A 292 -0.08 15.38 -19.80
N GLU A 293 0.76 14.54 -20.42
CA GLU A 293 2.11 14.15 -19.93
C GLU A 293 3.08 15.33 -19.72
N GLN A 294 2.75 16.50 -20.27
CA GLN A 294 3.52 17.74 -20.05
C GLN A 294 3.21 18.40 -18.70
N GLU A 295 2.20 17.92 -17.97
CA GLU A 295 1.78 18.43 -16.67
C GLU A 295 2.42 17.56 -15.58
N VAL A 296 3.51 18.07 -14.99
CA VAL A 296 4.12 17.74 -13.67
C VAL A 296 4.04 16.26 -13.25
N GLU A 297 5.20 15.58 -13.23
CA GLU A 297 5.29 14.12 -12.95
C GLU A 297 4.61 13.69 -11.64
N ASP A 298 4.59 14.56 -10.64
CA ASP A 298 4.00 14.33 -9.32
C ASP A 298 2.73 15.16 -9.10
N ALA A 299 1.86 15.25 -10.10
CA ALA A 299 0.56 15.90 -9.96
C ALA A 299 -0.62 14.93 -9.88
N VAL A 300 -1.64 15.35 -9.16
CA VAL A 300 -2.95 14.69 -9.09
C VAL A 300 -4.06 15.67 -9.46
N GLN A 301 -5.03 15.19 -10.23
CA GLN A 301 -6.26 15.93 -10.50
C GLN A 301 -7.23 15.78 -9.33
N LEU A 302 -7.54 16.87 -8.65
CA LEU A 302 -8.47 16.85 -7.52
C LEU A 302 -9.93 16.82 -8.00
N SER A 303 -10.66 15.81 -7.52
CA SER A 303 -12.11 15.73 -7.71
C SER A 303 -12.85 16.80 -6.90
N THR A 304 -14.16 17.00 -7.15
CA THR A 304 -15.00 17.89 -6.33
C THR A 304 -14.94 17.55 -4.84
N LEU A 305 -14.92 16.26 -4.50
CA LEU A 305 -14.76 15.81 -3.11
C LEU A 305 -13.44 16.32 -2.52
N LEU A 306 -12.30 16.03 -3.17
CA LEU A 306 -10.99 16.38 -2.65
C LEU A 306 -10.80 17.90 -2.51
N ARG A 307 -11.35 18.67 -3.46
CA ARG A 307 -11.39 20.15 -3.34
C ARG A 307 -12.23 20.63 -2.17
N THR A 308 -13.29 19.91 -1.83
CA THR A 308 -14.14 20.24 -0.68
C THR A 308 -13.37 19.98 0.62
N VAL A 309 -12.68 18.84 0.73
CA VAL A 309 -11.79 18.52 1.86
C VAL A 309 -10.71 19.60 2.02
N ALA A 310 -10.03 19.96 0.94
CA ALA A 310 -9.01 21.00 0.96
C ALA A 310 -9.57 22.39 1.32
N SER A 311 -10.76 22.74 0.82
CA SER A 311 -11.45 24.01 1.17
C SER A 311 -11.85 24.07 2.64
N ALA A 312 -12.12 22.93 3.28
CA ALA A 312 -12.31 22.81 4.72
C ALA A 312 -11.00 22.93 5.52
N ARG A 313 -9.88 23.26 4.86
CA ARG A 313 -8.53 23.36 5.42
C ARG A 313 -8.02 22.06 6.03
N LEU A 314 -8.52 20.93 5.53
CA LEU A 314 -8.01 19.61 5.88
C LEU A 314 -6.98 19.18 4.83
N PRO A 315 -5.88 18.56 5.24
CA PRO A 315 -4.92 17.98 4.31
C PRO A 315 -5.58 16.86 3.49
N VAL A 316 -5.14 16.71 2.24
CA VAL A 316 -5.55 15.62 1.36
C VAL A 316 -4.40 14.63 1.27
N TYR A 317 -4.59 13.44 1.84
CA TYR A 317 -3.61 12.36 1.80
C TYR A 317 -4.00 11.28 0.82
N PHE A 318 -3.00 10.60 0.27
CA PHE A 318 -3.17 9.35 -0.48
C PHE A 318 -2.27 8.26 0.09
N VAL A 319 -2.69 7.00 -0.04
CA VAL A 319 -1.90 5.83 0.40
C VAL A 319 -1.73 4.80 -0.72
N ASP A 320 -0.49 4.34 -0.90
CA ASP A 320 -0.12 3.20 -1.73
C ASP A 320 0.46 2.09 -0.84
N PRO A 321 -0.35 1.07 -0.49
CA PRO A 321 0.10 -0.04 0.34
C PRO A 321 1.18 -0.90 -0.31
N ASP A 322 1.21 -1.05 -1.64
CA ASP A 322 2.19 -1.93 -2.28
C ASP A 322 3.61 -1.36 -2.16
N ARG A 323 3.69 -0.02 -2.27
CA ARG A 323 4.93 0.74 -2.13
C ARG A 323 5.22 1.19 -0.70
N ARG A 324 4.24 1.04 0.20
CA ARG A 324 4.29 1.57 1.57
C ARG A 324 4.57 3.07 1.57
N GLU A 325 3.85 3.81 0.73
CA GLU A 325 4.02 5.26 0.57
C GLU A 325 2.75 5.99 1.01
N LEU A 326 2.95 7.18 1.58
CA LEU A 326 1.91 8.17 1.82
C LEU A 326 2.23 9.41 0.98
N ALA A 327 1.25 9.94 0.27
CA ALA A 327 1.40 11.19 -0.46
C ALA A 327 0.52 12.29 0.14
N THR A 328 1.03 13.51 0.21
CA THR A 328 0.28 14.70 0.61
C THR A 328 0.06 15.59 -0.59
N ALA A 329 -1.19 15.95 -0.87
CA ALA A 329 -1.52 16.85 -1.97
C ALA A 329 -1.44 18.31 -1.50
N SER A 330 -0.56 19.09 -2.11
CA SER A 330 -0.48 20.54 -1.96
C SER A 330 -1.12 21.24 -3.16
N LEU A 331 -2.14 22.05 -2.90
CA LEU A 331 -2.80 22.87 -3.92
C LEU A 331 -1.78 23.84 -4.53
N TRP A 332 -1.74 23.88 -5.86
CA TRP A 332 -1.03 24.93 -6.56
C TRP A 332 -1.76 26.26 -6.37
N SER A 333 -1.03 27.29 -5.96
CA SER A 333 -1.54 28.66 -5.84
C SER A 333 -1.54 29.43 -7.17
N GLY A 334 -1.28 28.76 -8.30
CA GLY A 334 -1.15 29.37 -9.62
C GLY A 334 -2.47 29.44 -10.40
N ASP A 335 -2.55 30.37 -11.36
CA ASP A 335 -3.70 30.67 -12.24
C ASP A 335 -4.12 29.53 -13.20
N LEU A 336 -3.67 28.29 -12.99
CA LEU A 336 -4.11 27.18 -13.83
C LEU A 336 -5.59 26.90 -13.56
N ALA A 337 -6.40 26.99 -14.62
CA ALA A 337 -7.85 26.77 -14.60
C ALA A 337 -8.30 25.34 -14.18
N TRP A 338 -7.35 24.46 -13.83
CA TRP A 338 -7.58 23.07 -13.46
C TRP A 338 -7.09 22.82 -12.03
N PRO A 339 -7.86 22.08 -11.20
CA PRO A 339 -7.48 21.84 -9.81
C PRO A 339 -6.43 20.73 -9.72
N LEU A 340 -5.21 21.06 -10.13
CA LEU A 340 -4.04 20.21 -9.94
C LEU A 340 -3.47 20.45 -8.55
N ALA A 341 -2.99 19.37 -7.93
CA ALA A 341 -2.19 19.43 -6.72
C ALA A 341 -0.89 18.66 -6.97
N GLU A 342 0.21 19.20 -6.44
CA GLU A 342 1.49 18.50 -6.38
C GLU A 342 1.47 17.52 -5.21
N LEU A 343 2.15 16.40 -5.39
CA LEU A 343 2.28 15.34 -4.40
C LEU A 343 3.67 15.41 -3.76
N ALA A 344 3.70 15.61 -2.45
CA ALA A 344 4.86 15.25 -1.64
C ALA A 344 4.71 13.78 -1.23
N ILE A 345 5.61 12.90 -1.68
CA ILE A 345 5.56 11.46 -1.42
C ILE A 345 6.61 11.10 -0.37
N ASP A 346 6.16 10.50 0.73
CA ASP A 346 7.01 10.02 1.80
C ASP A 346 6.84 8.50 1.97
N PRO A 347 7.93 7.74 2.18
CA PRO A 347 7.81 6.38 2.68
C PRO A 347 7.02 6.38 4.00
N LEU A 348 6.12 5.42 4.18
CA LEU A 348 5.22 5.37 5.34
C LEU A 348 6.00 5.37 6.66
N GLU A 349 7.15 4.69 6.72
CA GLU A 349 8.05 4.71 7.87
C GLU A 349 8.69 6.08 8.18
N ALA A 350 8.78 6.97 7.19
CA ALA A 350 9.37 8.30 7.33
C ALA A 350 8.33 9.38 7.67
N VAL A 351 7.04 9.08 7.53
CA VAL A 351 5.95 10.02 7.82
C VAL A 351 6.02 10.42 9.29
N GLN A 352 6.22 11.72 9.53
CA GLN A 352 6.10 12.29 10.86
C GLN A 352 4.63 12.51 11.20
N SER A 353 4.24 12.18 12.42
CA SER A 353 2.86 12.28 12.87
C SER A 353 2.61 13.61 13.58
N ASP A 354 3.05 14.74 13.02
CA ASP A 354 2.92 16.06 13.67
C ASP A 354 1.46 16.38 14.05
N SER A 355 0.49 15.83 13.30
CA SER A 355 -0.96 15.90 13.58
C SER A 355 -1.38 15.18 14.87
N VAL A 356 -0.65 14.11 15.20
CA VAL A 356 -0.79 13.26 16.39
C VAL A 356 -0.01 13.85 17.56
N ASP A 357 1.12 14.51 17.33
CA ASP A 357 1.90 15.17 18.40
C ASP A 357 1.11 16.28 19.10
N GLY A 358 0.08 16.83 18.44
CA GLY A 358 -0.89 17.72 19.08
C GLY A 358 -1.87 17.04 20.06
N LEU A 359 -1.80 15.72 20.26
CA LEU A 359 -2.58 14.92 21.21
C LEU A 359 -1.80 14.54 22.49
N GLY A 360 -0.48 14.75 22.50
CA GLY A 360 0.45 14.31 23.55
C GLY A 360 0.64 15.29 24.70
#